data_AF-A0A5E4IEU4-F1
#
_entry.id   AF-A0A5E4IEU4-F1
#
_cell.length_a   1.000
_cell.length_b   1.000
_cell.length_c   1.000
_cell.angle_alpha   90.00
_cell.angle_beta   90.00
_cell.angle_gamma   90.00
#
_symmetry.space_group_name_H-M   'P 1'
#
loop_
_entity.id
_entity.type
_entity.pdbx_description
1 polymer ?
#
loop_
_entity_poly.entity_id
_entity_poly.type
_entity_poly.pdbx_seq_one_letter_code
_entity_poly.pdbx_strand_id
1 'polypeptide(L)'
;MLNLCIETKRLKKINKDYASIDSVLKWILVTCFGYTGYRNAKFGQIQVHERITETSRELLTQIKEMAENIGYGVLHGIVDCLLVIG
;
A
#
# COMPACT_ATOMS: atom_id res chain seq x y z
N MET A 1 -8.56 7.53 -10.90
CA MET A 1 -7.10 7.58 -10.60
C MET A 1 -6.46 6.19 -10.55
N LEU A 2 -7.04 5.21 -9.84
CA LEU A 2 -6.49 3.84 -9.79
C LEU A 2 -6.24 3.21 -11.18
N ASN A 3 -7.21 3.28 -12.08
CA ASN A 3 -7.06 2.77 -13.46
C ASN A 3 -5.87 3.38 -14.20
N LEU A 4 -5.58 4.66 -13.97
CA LEU A 4 -4.44 5.33 -14.57
C LEU A 4 -3.12 4.80 -14.00
N CYS A 5 -3.06 4.52 -12.69
CA CYS A 5 -1.88 3.93 -12.06
C CYS A 5 -1.61 2.50 -12.59
N ILE A 6 -2.68 1.73 -12.81
CA ILE A 6 -2.57 0.38 -13.38
C ILE A 6 -2.03 0.48 -14.81
N GLU A 7 -2.58 1.38 -15.62
CA GLU A 7 -2.19 1.53 -17.01
C GLU A 7 -0.76 2.06 -17.17
N THR A 8 -0.36 3.07 -16.40
CA THR A 8 1.02 3.59 -16.47
C THR A 8 2.04 2.57 -15.96
N LYS A 9 1.70 1.75 -14.96
CA LYS A 9 2.55 0.65 -14.52
C LYS A 9 2.71 -0.44 -15.58
N ARG A 10 1.67 -0.69 -16.40
CA ARG A 10 1.71 -1.58 -17.56
C ARG A 10 2.58 -0.99 -18.67
N LEU A 11 2.34 0.27 -19.04
CA LEU A 11 3.07 0.97 -20.10
C LEU A 11 4.56 1.14 -19.76
N LYS A 12 4.90 1.38 -18.48
CA LYS A 12 6.29 1.45 -17.99
C LYS A 12 7.13 0.21 -18.34
N LYS A 13 6.50 -0.97 -18.44
CA LYS A 13 7.19 -2.21 -18.82
C LYS A 13 7.58 -2.24 -20.30
N ILE A 14 6.87 -1.48 -21.15
CA ILE A 14 7.05 -1.44 -22.61
C ILE A 14 7.90 -0.22 -22.98
N ASN A 15 7.57 0.95 -22.43
CA ASN A 15 8.31 2.19 -22.61
C ASN A 15 8.66 2.80 -21.23
N LYS A 16 9.96 2.98 -20.97
CA LYS A 16 10.49 3.54 -19.73
C LYS A 16 10.12 5.01 -19.52
N ASP A 17 9.69 5.74 -20.54
CA ASP A 17 9.26 7.15 -20.41
C ASP A 17 8.09 7.30 -19.42
N TYR A 18 7.26 6.26 -19.26
CA TYR A 18 6.16 6.25 -18.30
C TYR A 18 6.61 6.06 -16.84
N ALA A 19 7.91 5.81 -16.58
CA ALA A 19 8.41 5.57 -15.24
C ALA A 19 8.22 6.78 -14.31
N SER A 20 8.41 7.99 -14.82
CA SER A 20 8.20 9.22 -14.05
C SER A 20 6.72 9.38 -13.67
N ILE A 21 5.81 9.17 -14.63
CA ILE A 21 4.36 9.27 -14.43
C ILE A 21 3.87 8.21 -13.44
N ASP A 22 4.28 6.94 -13.59
CA ASP A 22 3.97 5.87 -12.63
C ASP A 22 4.45 6.22 -11.21
N SER A 23 5.65 6.77 -11.10
CA SER A 23 6.24 7.17 -9.81
C SER A 23 5.45 8.31 -9.15
N VAL A 24 5.08 9.35 -9.91
CA VAL A 24 4.29 10.47 -9.41
C VAL A 24 2.89 10.02 -9.00
N LEU A 25 2.23 9.20 -9.81
CA LEU A 25 0.90 8.68 -9.49
C LEU A 25 0.91 7.80 -8.24
N LYS A 26 1.91 6.94 -8.09
CA LYS A 26 2.11 6.17 -6.86
C LYS A 26 2.31 7.10 -5.67
N TRP A 27 3.14 8.14 -5.83
CA TRP A 27 3.43 9.08 -4.76
C TRP A 27 2.17 9.81 -4.28
N ILE A 28 1.36 10.33 -5.21
CA ILE A 28 0.07 10.96 -4.89
C ILE A 28 -0.82 10.02 -4.06
N LEU A 29 -0.97 8.76 -4.49
CA LEU A 29 -1.82 7.81 -3.77
C LEU A 29 -1.32 7.52 -2.34
N VAL A 30 -0.02 7.31 -2.16
CA VAL A 30 0.58 7.07 -0.83
C VAL A 30 0.47 8.31 0.04
N THR A 31 0.65 9.51 -0.52
CA THR A 31 0.47 10.77 0.20
C THR A 31 -0.98 11.00 0.61
N CYS A 32 -1.96 10.63 -0.23
CA CYS A 32 -3.38 10.74 0.12
C CYS A 32 -3.74 9.92 1.37
N PHE A 33 -3.16 8.73 1.57
CA PHE A 33 -3.35 7.96 2.80
C PHE A 33 -2.78 8.69 4.03
N GLY A 34 -1.57 9.24 3.95
CA GLY A 34 -1.01 10.06 5.04
C GLY A 34 -1.84 11.31 5.31
N TYR A 35 -2.42 11.91 4.26
CA TYR A 35 -3.26 13.10 4.34
C TYR A 35 -4.55 12.86 5.13
N THR A 36 -5.15 11.65 5.09
CA THR A 36 -6.35 11.37 5.89
C THR A 36 -6.08 11.40 7.40
N GLY A 37 -4.89 11.02 7.84
CA GLY A 37 -4.48 11.02 9.25
C GLY A 37 -3.71 12.28 9.70
N TYR A 38 -3.39 13.20 8.79
CA TYR A 38 -2.58 14.37 9.13
C TYR A 38 -3.41 15.41 9.88
N ARG A 39 -2.97 15.77 11.10
CA ARG A 39 -3.70 16.66 12.04
C ARG A 39 -4.13 18.00 11.44
N ASN A 40 -3.32 18.57 10.54
CA ASN A 40 -3.58 19.89 9.94
C ASN A 40 -4.10 19.79 8.49
N ALA A 41 -4.48 18.60 8.02
CA ALA A 41 -5.07 18.43 6.70
C ALA A 41 -6.44 19.11 6.64
N LYS A 42 -6.62 20.03 5.69
CA LYS A 42 -7.87 20.77 5.50
C LYS A 42 -9.08 19.87 5.24
N PHE A 43 -8.83 18.69 4.67
CA PHE A 43 -9.85 17.70 4.31
C PHE A 43 -9.50 16.30 4.85
N GLY A 44 -8.68 16.21 5.91
CA GLY A 44 -8.34 14.94 6.55
C GLY A 44 -9.49 14.43 7.41
N GLN A 45 -9.61 13.11 7.51
CA GLN A 45 -10.58 12.45 8.40
C GLN A 45 -9.89 11.29 9.11
N ILE A 46 -9.63 11.44 10.41
CA ILE A 46 -8.93 10.44 11.22
C ILE A 46 -9.65 9.08 11.20
N GLN A 47 -10.97 9.07 11.23
CA GLN A 47 -11.79 7.85 11.16
C GLN A 47 -11.56 7.08 9.85
N VAL A 48 -11.35 7.78 8.73
CA VAL A 48 -11.02 7.15 7.44
C VAL A 48 -9.62 6.53 7.51
N HIS A 49 -8.64 7.23 8.10
CA HIS A 49 -7.29 6.70 8.31
C HIS A 49 -7.29 5.44 9.19
N GLU A 50 -8.04 5.48 10.28
CA GLU A 50 -8.20 4.35 11.21
C GLU A 50 -8.87 3.16 10.52
N ARG A 51 -9.94 3.37 9.75
CA ARG A 51 -10.64 2.29 9.03
C ARG A 51 -9.76 1.64 7.95
N ILE A 52 -8.97 2.43 7.23
CA ILE A 52 -7.98 1.90 6.27
C ILE A 52 -6.94 1.06 7.02
N THR A 53 -6.43 1.56 8.13
CA THR A 53 -5.39 0.88 8.93
C THR A 53 -5.91 -0.42 9.54
N GLU A 54 -7.14 -0.42 10.07
CA GLU A 54 -7.83 -1.60 10.60
C GLU A 54 -7.96 -2.68 9.52
N THR A 55 -8.49 -2.32 8.35
CA THR A 55 -8.62 -3.23 7.21
C THR A 55 -7.27 -3.82 6.78
N SER A 56 -6.21 -3.00 6.78
CA SER A 56 -4.85 -3.46 6.47
C SER A 56 -4.33 -4.48 7.49
N ARG A 57 -4.58 -4.25 8.78
CA ARG A 57 -4.15 -5.15 9.88
C ARG A 57 -4.88 -6.49 9.85
N GLU A 58 -6.18 -6.48 9.58
CA GLU A 58 -6.97 -7.71 9.40
C GLU A 58 -6.40 -8.54 8.24
N LEU A 59 -6.16 -7.90 7.10
CA LEU A 59 -5.61 -8.58 5.92
C LEU A 59 -4.19 -9.11 6.17
N LEU A 60 -3.31 -8.33 6.80
CA LEU A 60 -1.95 -8.78 7.15
C LEU A 60 -1.95 -9.97 8.10
N THR A 61 -2.92 -10.05 9.01
CA THR A 61 -3.07 -11.20 9.92
C THR A 61 -3.39 -12.47 9.13
N GLN A 62 -4.32 -12.38 8.17
CA GLN A 62 -4.65 -13.49 7.27
C GLN A 62 -3.44 -13.89 6.40
N ILE A 63 -2.74 -12.91 5.82
CA ILE A 63 -1.54 -13.17 5.01
C ILE A 63 -0.44 -13.84 5.82
N LYS A 64 -0.26 -13.43 7.08
CA LYS A 64 0.71 -14.04 8.01
C LYS A 64 0.40 -15.53 8.18
N GLU A 65 -0.84 -15.87 8.54
CA GLU A 65 -1.28 -17.26 8.73
C GLU A 65 -1.09 -18.08 7.44
N MET A 66 -1.41 -17.50 6.28
CA MET A 66 -1.17 -18.14 4.99
C MET A 66 0.31 -18.41 4.72
N ALA A 67 1.20 -17.45 5.03
CA ALA A 67 2.64 -17.61 4.86
C ALA A 67 3.19 -18.73 5.74
N GLU A 68 2.78 -18.79 7.01
CA GLU A 68 3.17 -19.83 7.97
C GLU A 68 2.67 -21.22 7.50
N ASN A 69 1.44 -21.31 6.98
CA ASN A 69 0.90 -22.56 6.45
C ASN A 69 1.64 -23.09 5.21
N ILE A 70 2.29 -22.21 4.44
CA ILE A 70 3.09 -22.59 3.25
C ILE A 70 4.55 -22.90 3.65
N GLY A 71 4.90 -22.78 4.94
CA GLY A 71 6.21 -23.16 5.48
C GLY A 71 7.19 -21.99 5.66
N TYR A 72 6.76 -20.75 5.47
CA TYR A 72 7.59 -19.57 5.77
C TYR A 72 7.51 -19.23 7.26
N GLY A 73 8.63 -18.87 7.88
CA GLY A 73 8.66 -18.20 9.18
C GLY A 73 8.42 -16.70 9.02
N VAL A 74 7.40 -16.15 9.68
CA VAL A 74 7.16 -14.70 9.68
C VAL A 74 7.96 -14.05 10.81
N LEU A 75 8.95 -13.21 10.45
CA LEU A 75 9.85 -12.55 11.41
C LEU A 75 9.27 -11.25 11.96
N HIS A 76 8.65 -10.45 11.08
CA HIS A 76 8.13 -9.15 11.45
C HIS A 76 7.02 -8.71 10.49
N GLY A 77 6.12 -7.86 10.96
CA GLY A 77 5.09 -7.22 10.14
C GLY A 77 4.99 -5.74 10.46
N ILE A 78 5.00 -4.91 9.42
CA ILE A 78 4.75 -3.46 9.50
C ILE A 78 3.49 -3.17 8.68
N VAL A 79 2.82 -2.05 8.94
CA VAL A 79 1.51 -1.61 8.42
C VAL A 79 1.04 -2.20 7.08
N ASP A 80 1.90 -2.33 6.07
CA ASP A 80 1.61 -2.85 4.73
C ASP A 80 2.53 -3.99 4.25
N CYS A 81 3.39 -4.57 5.11
CA CYS A 81 4.35 -5.59 4.71
C CYS A 81 4.64 -6.65 5.78
N LEU A 82 5.06 -7.84 5.32
CA LEU A 82 5.60 -8.91 6.16
C LEU A 82 7.05 -9.20 5.74
N LEU A 83 7.91 -9.36 6.72
CA LEU A 83 9.24 -9.94 6.58
C LEU A 83 9.15 -11.42 6.89
N VAL A 84 9.49 -12.25 5.90
CA VAL A 84 9.43 -13.71 5.99
C VAL A 84 10.81 -14.33 5.72
N ILE A 85 11.04 -15.50 6.31
CA ILE A 85 12.20 -16.38 6.05
C ILE A 85 11.67 -17.76 5.63
N GLY A 86 12.24 -18.35 4.59
CA GLY A 86 11.85 -19.65 4.05
C GLY A 86 12.83 -20.13 3.00
#